data_AF-A0A4W6DWF5-F1
#
_entry.id   AF-A0A4W6DWF5-F1
#
_cell.length_a   1.000
_cell.length_b   1.000
_cell.length_c   1.000
_cell.angle_alpha   90.00
_cell.angle_beta   90.00
_cell.angle_gamma   90.00
#
_symmetry.space_group_name_H-M   'P 1'
#
loop_
_entity.id
_entity.type
_entity.pdbx_description
1 polymer ?
#
loop_
_entity_poly.entity_id
_entity_poly.type
_entity_poly.pdbx_seq_one_letter_code
_entity_poly.pdbx_strand_id
1 'polypeptide(L)'
;MCLLDLSFNKIKKIEGLDSLGKLELLNLSNNRISVIENMDKLEKLTNFCIANNLLTQWDNVLYLRKFKNLFTLNLFGNPVSEKDDYRLSIVAYFPNLTCLDYRVLKEETKNEASIKYCHIIEEMRRKELQKQQADDAEQSQRAALQLHTDAFVEFLNGSHLFESMFKNDPEAETLHCVTGVADLLQTFEHEMVELCMQLFEIGLAEHKRRETEVNSFCSGQSKAVTDHQQRASQMLANFEQRHKERMVELQQLSDPEEMKVNISQYNDDINQLCNSLMSLEFQLISQLEDIVKKLDSNISDMVGNFSETVQGIYPFSLHVSLKGLNCFQ
;
A
#
# COMPACT_ATOMS: atom_id res chain seq x y z
N MET A 1 -7.53 -13.59 20.05
CA MET A 1 -7.45 -15.03 19.75
C MET A 1 -8.29 -15.38 18.54
N CYS A 2 -7.66 -15.36 17.36
CA CYS A 2 -8.23 -15.85 16.11
C CYS A 2 -7.64 -17.23 15.82
N LEU A 3 -8.50 -18.24 15.66
CA LEU A 3 -8.13 -19.63 15.44
C LEU A 3 -8.74 -20.12 14.14
N LEU A 4 -7.95 -20.87 13.36
CA LEU A 4 -8.40 -21.58 12.17
C LEU A 4 -7.98 -23.05 12.28
N ASP A 5 -8.96 -23.94 12.31
CA ASP A 5 -8.75 -25.39 12.29
C ASP A 5 -9.17 -25.96 10.93
N LEU A 6 -8.18 -26.51 10.23
CA LEU A 6 -8.29 -27.18 8.94
C LEU A 6 -7.76 -28.62 9.02
N SER A 7 -7.73 -29.20 10.22
CA SER A 7 -7.25 -30.56 10.43
C SER A 7 -8.19 -31.62 9.82
N PHE A 8 -7.65 -32.82 9.58
CA PHE A 8 -8.39 -33.96 9.00
C PHE A 8 -8.98 -33.71 7.61
N ASN A 9 -8.25 -32.96 6.79
CA ASN A 9 -8.61 -32.69 5.40
C ASN A 9 -7.66 -33.42 4.43
N LYS A 10 -7.78 -33.13 3.13
CA LYS A 10 -6.91 -33.66 2.08
C LYS A 10 -6.08 -32.55 1.42
N ILE A 11 -5.77 -31.49 2.17
CA ILE A 11 -5.03 -30.33 1.68
C ILE A 11 -3.63 -30.79 1.28
N LYS A 12 -3.23 -30.47 0.05
CA LYS A 12 -1.89 -30.74 -0.47
C LYS A 12 -1.01 -29.50 -0.54
N LYS A 13 -1.64 -28.35 -0.76
CA LYS A 13 -0.99 -27.04 -0.92
C LYS A 13 -1.66 -26.04 -0.01
N ILE A 14 -0.87 -25.18 0.63
CA ILE A 14 -1.35 -24.07 1.44
C ILE A 14 -1.56 -22.87 0.52
N GLU A 15 -2.76 -22.32 0.51
CA GLU A 15 -3.14 -21.14 -0.29
C GLU A 15 -4.37 -20.45 0.34
N GLY A 16 -4.61 -19.18 -0.03
CA GLY A 16 -5.78 -18.43 0.43
C GLY A 16 -5.70 -17.90 1.86
N LEU A 17 -4.52 -17.89 2.48
CA LEU A 17 -4.33 -17.40 3.86
C LEU A 17 -3.86 -15.93 3.94
N ASP A 18 -3.61 -15.27 2.82
CA ASP A 18 -2.99 -13.94 2.76
C ASP A 18 -3.79 -12.83 3.46
N SER A 19 -5.13 -12.96 3.51
CA SER A 19 -6.00 -11.99 4.17
C SER A 19 -6.11 -12.17 5.69
N LEU A 20 -5.54 -13.25 6.24
CA LEU A 20 -5.70 -13.65 7.64
C LEU A 20 -4.61 -13.09 8.57
N GLY A 21 -4.22 -11.81 8.40
CA GLY A 21 -3.13 -11.19 9.17
C GLY A 21 -3.35 -11.09 10.70
N LYS A 22 -4.54 -11.43 11.20
CA LYS A 22 -4.86 -11.49 12.64
C LYS A 22 -4.83 -12.91 13.22
N LEU A 23 -4.54 -13.92 12.39
CA LEU A 23 -4.55 -15.32 12.81
C LEU A 23 -3.43 -15.61 13.82
N GLU A 24 -3.79 -16.18 14.97
CA GLU A 24 -2.85 -16.52 16.05
C GLU A 24 -2.60 -18.04 16.11
N LEU A 25 -3.64 -18.84 15.84
CA LEU A 25 -3.60 -20.30 15.95
C LEU A 25 -4.04 -20.94 14.64
N LEU A 26 -3.17 -21.76 14.05
CA LEU A 26 -3.47 -22.50 12.83
C LEU A 26 -3.22 -23.99 13.04
N ASN A 27 -4.24 -24.80 12.75
CA ASN A 27 -4.15 -26.26 12.79
C ASN A 27 -4.37 -26.84 11.38
N LEU A 28 -3.31 -27.41 10.80
CA LEU A 28 -3.27 -28.13 9.53
C LEU A 28 -2.97 -29.63 9.72
N SER A 29 -3.19 -30.17 10.91
CA SER A 29 -2.84 -31.56 11.22
C SER A 29 -3.65 -32.58 10.40
N ASN A 30 -3.11 -33.76 10.12
CA ASN A 30 -3.78 -34.81 9.34
C ASN A 30 -4.21 -34.34 7.94
N ASN A 31 -3.26 -33.77 7.20
CA ASN A 31 -3.41 -33.38 5.80
C ASN A 31 -2.36 -34.10 4.93
N ARG A 32 -2.13 -33.64 3.70
CA ARG A 32 -1.16 -34.20 2.75
C ARG A 32 -0.15 -33.14 2.30
N ILE A 33 0.18 -32.20 3.19
CA ILE A 33 1.05 -31.08 2.89
C ILE A 33 2.49 -31.56 2.89
N SER A 34 3.21 -31.32 1.80
CA SER A 34 4.64 -31.63 1.66
C SER A 34 5.53 -30.40 1.73
N VAL A 35 4.98 -29.20 1.54
CA VAL A 35 5.70 -27.91 1.53
C VAL A 35 4.93 -26.86 2.32
N ILE A 36 5.65 -26.08 3.14
CA ILE A 36 5.09 -24.92 3.85
C ILE A 36 5.40 -23.68 3.00
N GLU A 37 4.35 -23.02 2.50
CA GLU A 37 4.41 -21.87 1.58
C GLU A 37 3.15 -21.00 1.73
N ASN A 38 3.16 -19.80 1.13
CA ASN A 38 1.99 -18.90 1.04
C ASN A 38 1.35 -18.53 2.39
N MET A 39 2.20 -18.27 3.38
CA MET A 39 1.79 -17.88 4.74
C MET A 39 2.52 -16.61 5.22
N ASP A 40 3.20 -15.88 4.33
CA ASP A 40 4.07 -14.75 4.67
C ASP A 40 3.34 -13.61 5.41
N LYS A 41 2.01 -13.49 5.23
CA LYS A 41 1.17 -12.47 5.87
C LYS A 41 0.69 -12.82 7.29
N LEU A 42 0.95 -14.03 7.78
CA LEU A 42 0.51 -14.50 9.10
C LEU A 42 1.44 -14.02 10.23
N GLU A 43 1.64 -12.71 10.33
CA GLU A 43 2.63 -12.08 11.25
C GLU A 43 2.34 -12.33 12.73
N LYS A 44 1.07 -12.56 13.08
CA LYS A 44 0.61 -12.79 14.46
C LYS A 44 0.53 -14.27 14.86
N LEU A 45 0.98 -15.18 14.00
CA LEU A 45 0.89 -16.62 14.26
C LEU A 45 1.78 -17.00 15.47
N THR A 46 1.16 -17.52 16.53
CA THR A 46 1.84 -17.94 17.76
C THR A 46 1.86 -19.46 17.91
N ASN A 47 0.85 -20.16 17.42
CA ASN A 47 0.80 -21.62 17.49
C ASN A 47 0.49 -22.22 16.14
N PHE A 48 1.33 -23.15 15.72
CA PHE A 48 1.18 -23.85 14.47
C PHE A 48 1.23 -25.35 14.66
N CYS A 49 0.13 -26.03 14.32
CA CYS A 49 0.06 -27.48 14.33
C CYS A 49 -0.02 -28.00 12.89
N ILE A 50 0.93 -28.83 12.48
CA ILE A 50 0.96 -29.48 11.16
C ILE A 50 1.33 -30.97 11.31
N ALA A 51 0.88 -31.60 12.39
CA ALA A 51 1.16 -33.01 12.65
C ALA A 51 0.57 -33.93 11.57
N ASN A 52 1.14 -35.12 11.39
CA ASN A 52 0.67 -36.14 10.44
C ASN A 52 0.49 -35.57 9.01
N ASN A 53 1.57 -35.00 8.47
CA ASN A 53 1.67 -34.50 7.10
C ASN A 53 2.88 -35.16 6.40
N LEU A 54 3.29 -34.64 5.24
CA LEU A 54 4.32 -35.23 4.38
C LEU A 54 5.59 -34.37 4.32
N LEU A 55 5.91 -33.63 5.38
CA LEU A 55 7.11 -32.80 5.44
C LEU A 55 8.37 -33.68 5.57
N THR A 56 9.18 -33.73 4.51
CA THR A 56 10.41 -34.56 4.44
C THR A 56 11.68 -33.74 4.55
N GLN A 57 11.69 -32.53 4.00
CA GLN A 57 12.89 -31.69 3.87
C GLN A 57 12.98 -30.66 5.01
N TRP A 58 14.20 -30.42 5.50
CA TRP A 58 14.43 -29.47 6.59
C TRP A 58 14.17 -28.03 6.16
N ASP A 59 14.50 -27.69 4.91
CA ASP A 59 14.29 -26.35 4.34
C ASP A 59 12.83 -25.90 4.41
N ASN A 60 11.90 -26.85 4.40
CA ASN A 60 10.46 -26.57 4.48
C ASN A 60 10.08 -26.11 5.89
N VAL A 61 10.73 -26.67 6.90
CA VAL A 61 10.57 -26.23 8.29
C VAL A 61 11.22 -24.85 8.48
N LEU A 62 12.36 -24.58 7.84
CA LEU A 62 13.04 -23.28 7.93
C LEU A 62 12.19 -22.10 7.46
N TYR A 63 11.22 -22.32 6.57
CA TYR A 63 10.22 -21.32 6.20
C TYR A 63 9.53 -20.69 7.42
N LEU A 64 9.30 -21.49 8.48
CA LEU A 64 8.63 -21.04 9.70
C LEU A 64 9.43 -19.96 10.46
N ARG A 65 10.72 -19.73 10.15
CA ARG A 65 11.55 -18.70 10.80
C ARG A 65 11.12 -17.27 10.47
N LYS A 66 10.23 -17.12 9.48
CA LYS A 66 9.54 -15.85 9.19
C LYS A 66 8.58 -15.45 10.31
N PHE A 67 8.00 -16.42 11.03
CA PHE A 67 7.07 -16.17 12.12
C PHE A 67 7.79 -15.85 13.43
N LYS A 68 8.06 -14.56 13.66
CA LYS A 68 8.83 -14.10 14.85
C LYS A 68 8.13 -14.36 16.18
N ASN A 69 6.79 -14.49 16.15
CA ASN A 69 5.94 -14.73 17.32
C ASN A 69 5.63 -16.21 17.56
N LEU A 70 6.19 -17.13 16.76
CA LEU A 70 5.90 -18.56 16.88
C LEU A 70 6.43 -19.11 18.21
N PHE A 71 5.50 -19.54 19.06
CA PHE A 71 5.73 -19.98 20.42
C PHE A 71 5.53 -21.49 20.60
N THR A 72 4.56 -22.07 19.87
CA THR A 72 4.26 -23.50 19.89
C THR A 72 4.25 -24.06 18.47
N LEU A 73 4.95 -25.18 18.28
CA LEU A 73 5.03 -25.89 17.00
C LEU A 73 4.79 -27.38 17.22
N ASN A 74 3.93 -27.97 16.39
CA ASN A 74 3.72 -29.41 16.37
C ASN A 74 3.94 -29.95 14.95
N LEU A 75 5.01 -30.72 14.77
CA LEU A 75 5.40 -31.40 13.53
C LEU A 75 5.33 -32.93 13.67
N PHE A 76 4.86 -33.45 14.81
CA PHE A 76 4.78 -34.88 15.09
C PHE A 76 4.13 -35.67 13.93
N GLY A 77 4.68 -36.84 13.59
CA GLY A 77 4.13 -37.70 12.53
C GLY A 77 4.42 -37.20 11.11
N ASN A 78 5.32 -36.23 10.95
CA ASN A 78 5.94 -35.94 9.66
C ASN A 78 7.29 -36.69 9.53
N PRO A 79 7.70 -37.10 8.32
CA PRO A 79 9.01 -37.74 8.12
C PRO A 79 10.21 -36.93 8.64
N VAL A 80 10.12 -35.59 8.65
CA VAL A 80 11.16 -34.72 9.23
C VAL A 80 11.36 -34.93 10.74
N SER A 81 10.33 -35.37 11.46
CA SER A 81 10.37 -35.61 12.91
C SER A 81 11.10 -36.90 13.30
N GLU A 82 11.35 -37.79 12.34
CA GLU A 82 12.08 -39.06 12.54
C GLU A 82 13.59 -38.92 12.33
N LYS A 83 14.07 -37.75 11.88
CA LYS A 83 15.49 -37.51 11.63
C LYS A 83 16.28 -37.41 12.93
N ASP A 84 17.55 -37.82 12.85
CA ASP A 84 18.51 -37.65 13.95
C ASP A 84 18.60 -36.19 14.37
N ASP A 85 18.78 -35.96 15.67
CA ASP A 85 18.88 -34.63 16.27
C ASP A 85 17.69 -33.69 15.98
N TYR A 86 16.54 -34.20 15.53
CA TYR A 86 15.37 -33.37 15.17
C TYR A 86 15.01 -32.35 16.26
N ARG A 87 14.92 -32.78 17.53
CA ARG A 87 14.56 -31.90 18.65
C ARG A 87 15.60 -30.80 18.87
N LEU A 88 16.89 -31.14 18.92
CA LEU A 88 17.97 -30.15 19.09
C LEU A 88 18.04 -29.19 17.90
N SER A 89 17.83 -29.70 16.69
CA SER A 89 17.79 -28.90 15.47
C SER A 89 16.63 -27.91 15.50
N ILE A 90 15.40 -28.31 15.81
CA ILE A 90 14.28 -27.36 15.91
C ILE A 90 14.62 -26.28 16.95
N VAL A 91 15.10 -26.65 18.11
CA VAL A 91 15.39 -25.70 19.19
C VAL A 91 16.44 -24.67 18.80
N ALA A 92 17.48 -25.07 18.06
CA ALA A 92 18.52 -24.15 17.59
C ALA A 92 17.99 -23.13 16.56
N TYR A 93 17.15 -23.56 15.64
CA TYR A 93 16.63 -22.72 14.56
C TYR A 93 15.45 -21.83 14.99
N PHE A 94 14.75 -22.21 16.07
CA PHE A 94 13.61 -21.51 16.64
C PHE A 94 13.83 -21.13 18.12
N PRO A 95 14.68 -20.12 18.42
CA PRO A 95 15.09 -19.82 19.80
C PRO A 95 13.94 -19.38 20.71
N ASN A 96 12.91 -18.73 20.15
CA ASN A 96 11.73 -18.26 20.88
C ASN A 96 10.69 -19.38 21.11
N LEU A 97 10.89 -20.56 20.54
CA LEU A 97 9.98 -21.67 20.70
C LEU A 97 10.01 -22.16 22.16
N THR A 98 8.83 -22.36 22.73
CA THR A 98 8.69 -22.83 24.12
C THR A 98 8.08 -24.22 24.18
N CYS A 99 7.26 -24.58 23.20
CA CYS A 99 6.65 -25.91 23.12
C CYS A 99 6.87 -26.52 21.74
N LEU A 100 7.40 -27.75 21.73
CA LEU A 100 7.58 -28.57 20.54
C LEU A 100 6.90 -29.92 20.73
N ASP A 101 6.00 -30.27 19.81
CA ASP A 101 5.26 -31.54 19.79
C ASP A 101 4.57 -31.82 21.13
N TYR A 102 3.89 -30.78 21.65
CA TYR A 102 3.20 -30.76 22.95
C TYR A 102 4.10 -31.01 24.17
N ARG A 103 5.42 -30.87 24.02
CA ARG A 103 6.39 -30.96 25.11
C ARG A 103 7.09 -29.62 25.30
N VAL A 104 7.08 -29.12 26.54
CA VAL A 104 7.83 -27.92 26.92
C VAL A 104 9.32 -28.14 26.68
N LEU A 105 9.97 -27.15 26.07
CA LEU A 105 11.40 -27.12 25.85
C LEU A 105 12.09 -26.63 27.12
N LYS A 106 12.99 -27.45 27.67
CA LYS A 106 13.76 -27.07 28.86
C LYS A 106 14.99 -26.25 28.46
N GLU A 107 15.46 -25.45 29.39
CA GLU A 107 16.62 -24.57 29.18
C GLU A 107 17.90 -25.37 28.88
N GLU A 108 18.06 -26.58 29.45
CA GLU A 108 19.23 -27.41 29.17
C GLU A 108 19.29 -27.81 27.69
N THR A 109 18.14 -28.18 27.10
CA THR A 109 18.05 -28.52 25.67
C THR A 109 18.30 -27.30 24.80
N LYS A 110 17.86 -26.12 25.21
CA LYS A 110 18.15 -24.85 24.50
C LYS A 110 19.64 -24.54 24.50
N ASN A 111 20.30 -24.68 25.64
CA ASN A 111 21.74 -24.46 25.78
C ASN A 111 22.54 -25.46 24.94
N GLU A 112 22.20 -26.75 25.00
CA GLU A 112 22.85 -27.79 24.19
C GLU A 112 22.71 -27.51 22.69
N ALA A 113 21.49 -27.20 22.24
CA ALA A 113 21.22 -26.87 20.84
C ALA A 113 21.99 -25.60 20.40
N SER A 114 22.03 -24.57 21.25
CA SER A 114 22.75 -23.33 20.97
C SER A 114 24.26 -23.57 20.81
N ILE A 115 24.86 -24.42 21.64
CA ILE A 115 26.29 -24.74 21.55
C ILE A 115 26.56 -25.57 20.28
N LYS A 116 25.78 -26.63 20.06
CA LYS A 116 25.97 -27.58 18.95
C LYS A 116 25.84 -26.92 17.58
N TYR A 117 24.91 -25.97 17.43
CA TYR A 117 24.58 -25.35 16.15
C TYR A 117 25.01 -23.89 16.01
N CYS A 118 25.75 -23.32 16.99
CA CYS A 118 26.11 -21.90 17.06
C CYS A 118 26.58 -21.34 15.72
N HIS A 119 27.64 -21.93 15.15
CA HIS A 119 28.27 -21.43 13.93
C HIS A 119 27.33 -21.45 12.71
N ILE A 120 26.57 -22.53 12.51
CA ILE A 120 25.62 -22.67 11.39
C ILE A 120 24.48 -21.66 11.53
N ILE A 121 23.97 -21.46 12.75
CA ILE A 121 22.91 -20.50 13.03
C ILE A 121 23.39 -19.06 12.81
N GLU A 122 24.59 -18.72 13.26
CA GLU A 122 25.20 -17.40 13.05
C GLU A 122 25.41 -17.10 11.56
N GLU A 123 25.97 -18.05 10.80
CA GLU A 123 26.17 -17.89 9.36
C GLU A 123 24.83 -17.69 8.62
N MET A 124 23.82 -18.49 8.96
CA MET A 124 22.47 -18.36 8.41
C MET A 124 21.85 -17.01 8.77
N ARG A 125 21.91 -16.57 10.04
CA ARG A 125 21.36 -15.27 10.47
C ARG A 125 22.02 -14.12 9.72
N ARG A 126 23.34 -14.20 9.47
CA ARG A 126 24.06 -13.22 8.66
C ARG A 126 23.54 -13.19 7.21
N LYS A 127 23.33 -14.36 6.59
CA LYS A 127 22.76 -14.46 5.23
C LYS A 127 21.33 -13.91 5.17
N GLU A 128 20.49 -14.23 6.16
CA GLU A 128 19.13 -13.70 6.26
C GLU A 128 19.11 -12.18 6.43
N LEU A 129 19.99 -11.64 7.29
CA LEU A 129 20.11 -10.19 7.48
C LEU A 129 20.59 -9.48 6.21
N GLN A 130 21.62 -10.03 5.54
CA GLN A 130 22.11 -9.49 4.26
C GLN A 130 21.02 -9.50 3.19
N LYS A 131 20.26 -10.60 3.11
CA LYS A 131 19.13 -10.68 2.19
C LYS A 131 18.04 -9.66 2.54
N GLN A 132 17.65 -9.56 3.80
CA GLN A 132 16.66 -8.58 4.24
C GLN A 132 17.11 -7.15 3.91
N GLN A 133 18.38 -6.81 4.19
CA GLN A 133 18.93 -5.50 3.86
C GLN A 133 18.96 -5.23 2.35
N ALA A 134 19.27 -6.24 1.53
CA ALA A 134 19.23 -6.11 0.08
C ALA A 134 17.80 -5.91 -0.43
N ASP A 135 16.84 -6.70 0.07
CA ASP A 135 15.42 -6.58 -0.28
C ASP A 135 14.87 -5.20 0.16
N ASP A 136 15.20 -4.74 1.37
CA ASP A 136 14.81 -3.43 1.91
C ASP A 136 15.44 -2.27 1.12
N ALA A 137 16.71 -2.42 0.71
CA ALA A 137 17.41 -1.43 -0.11
C ALA A 137 16.82 -1.34 -1.52
N GLU A 138 16.53 -2.49 -2.15
CA GLU A 138 15.88 -2.55 -3.45
C GLU A 138 14.47 -1.93 -3.38
N GLN A 139 13.70 -2.26 -2.35
CA GLN A 139 12.37 -1.67 -2.16
C GLN A 139 12.44 -0.16 -1.93
N SER A 140 13.41 0.32 -1.13
CA SER A 140 13.63 1.75 -0.90
C SER A 140 14.05 2.47 -2.19
N GLN A 141 14.94 1.87 -2.98
CA GLN A 141 15.35 2.42 -4.27
C GLN A 141 14.19 2.47 -5.27
N ARG A 142 13.37 1.42 -5.34
CA ARG A 142 12.16 1.40 -6.18
C ARG A 142 11.14 2.45 -5.74
N ALA A 143 10.93 2.61 -4.43
CA ALA A 143 10.03 3.63 -3.90
C ALA A 143 10.52 5.06 -4.20
N ALA A 144 11.84 5.30 -4.05
CA ALA A 144 12.44 6.58 -4.41
C ALA A 144 12.28 6.87 -5.92
N LEU A 145 12.56 5.89 -6.78
CA LEU A 145 12.39 6.05 -8.23
C LEU A 145 10.93 6.31 -8.61
N GLN A 146 9.98 5.61 -7.97
CA GLN A 146 8.56 5.85 -8.19
C GLN A 146 8.17 7.28 -7.81
N LEU A 147 8.62 7.77 -6.65
CA LEU A 147 8.39 9.15 -6.24
C LEU A 147 8.97 10.15 -7.26
N HIS A 148 10.19 9.91 -7.75
CA HIS A 148 10.80 10.78 -8.75
C HIS A 148 10.02 10.77 -10.07
N THR A 149 9.52 9.60 -10.47
CA THR A 149 8.68 9.43 -11.67
C THR A 149 7.34 10.16 -11.50
N ASP A 150 6.67 10.01 -10.36
CA ASP A 150 5.41 10.69 -10.07
C ASP A 150 5.61 12.22 -9.98
N ALA A 151 6.81 12.67 -9.62
CA ALA A 151 7.21 14.07 -9.63
C ALA A 151 7.74 14.56 -10.99
N PHE A 152 7.88 13.67 -11.98
CA PHE A 152 8.44 13.93 -13.31
C PHE A 152 9.88 14.48 -13.29
N VAL A 153 10.69 13.98 -12.36
CA VAL A 153 12.09 14.38 -12.18
C VAL A 153 13.03 13.19 -12.12
N GLU A 154 12.60 12.04 -12.65
CA GLU A 154 13.46 10.88 -12.77
C GLU A 154 14.77 11.21 -13.49
N PHE A 155 15.88 10.72 -12.95
CA PHE A 155 17.23 10.90 -13.51
C PHE A 155 17.77 12.34 -13.57
N LEU A 156 17.11 13.30 -12.93
CA LEU A 156 17.63 14.67 -12.76
C LEU A 156 18.48 14.85 -11.49
N ASN A 157 18.51 13.84 -10.62
CA ASN A 157 19.24 13.85 -9.35
C ASN A 157 20.72 13.46 -9.49
N GLY A 158 21.37 13.81 -10.60
CA GLY A 158 22.78 13.51 -10.87
C GLY A 158 23.19 13.71 -12.33
N SER A 159 24.29 13.08 -12.74
CA SER A 159 24.89 13.16 -14.08
C SER A 159 24.15 12.39 -15.16
N HIS A 160 23.10 11.62 -14.82
CA HIS A 160 22.48 10.69 -15.76
C HIS A 160 21.96 11.38 -17.03
N LEU A 161 21.35 12.57 -16.92
CA LEU A 161 20.91 13.31 -18.10
C LEU A 161 22.10 13.69 -18.99
N PHE A 162 23.16 14.25 -18.42
CA PHE A 162 24.40 14.58 -19.12
C PHE A 162 25.00 13.36 -19.81
N GLU A 163 25.23 12.27 -19.07
CA GLU A 163 25.77 11.02 -19.60
C GLU A 163 24.91 10.49 -20.76
N SER A 164 23.58 10.53 -20.62
CA SER A 164 22.66 10.04 -21.65
C SER A 164 22.73 10.85 -22.96
N MET A 165 23.03 12.15 -22.88
CA MET A 165 23.19 13.02 -24.04
C MET A 165 24.44 12.66 -24.86
N PHE A 166 25.54 12.29 -24.20
CA PHE A 166 26.83 12.02 -24.85
C PHE A 166 27.12 10.53 -25.10
N LYS A 167 26.39 9.60 -24.46
CA LYS A 167 26.66 8.15 -24.52
C LYS A 167 26.74 7.56 -25.93
N ASN A 168 25.98 8.11 -26.88
CA ASN A 168 25.94 7.63 -28.26
C ASN A 168 26.53 8.65 -29.25
N ASP A 169 27.23 9.67 -28.76
CA ASP A 169 27.86 10.69 -29.59
C ASP A 169 29.30 10.25 -29.95
N PRO A 170 29.57 9.82 -31.21
CA PRO A 170 30.90 9.40 -31.62
C PRO A 170 31.92 10.54 -31.63
N GLU A 171 31.47 11.80 -31.62
CA GLU A 171 32.32 12.99 -31.59
C GLU A 171 32.69 13.38 -30.16
N ALA A 172 31.94 12.93 -29.15
CA ALA A 172 32.25 13.20 -27.73
C ALA A 172 33.63 12.67 -27.31
N GLU A 173 34.02 11.47 -27.77
CA GLU A 173 35.37 10.93 -27.53
C GLU A 173 36.46 11.78 -28.19
N THR A 174 36.17 12.39 -29.35
CA THR A 174 37.14 13.26 -30.04
C THR A 174 37.34 14.60 -29.35
N LEU A 175 36.31 15.14 -28.67
CA LEU A 175 36.42 16.35 -27.85
C LEU A 175 37.37 16.16 -26.66
N HIS A 176 37.39 14.98 -26.04
CA HIS A 176 38.33 14.66 -24.95
C HIS A 176 39.80 14.65 -25.38
N CYS A 177 40.08 14.40 -26.66
CA CYS A 177 41.45 14.41 -27.20
C CYS A 177 42.00 15.82 -27.47
N VAL A 178 41.18 16.87 -27.38
CA VAL A 178 41.62 18.26 -27.60
C VAL A 178 42.17 18.84 -26.30
N THR A 179 43.44 19.26 -26.32
CA THR A 179 44.11 19.90 -25.18
C THR A 179 43.32 21.10 -24.65
N GLY A 180 42.98 21.08 -23.35
CA GLY A 180 42.23 22.14 -22.67
C GLY A 180 40.71 22.01 -22.72
N VAL A 181 40.16 21.08 -23.52
CA VAL A 181 38.70 20.85 -23.61
C VAL A 181 38.19 19.94 -22.49
N ALA A 182 39.02 19.03 -21.98
CA ALA A 182 38.64 18.13 -20.88
C ALA A 182 38.20 18.89 -19.62
N ASP A 183 38.94 19.92 -19.21
CA ASP A 183 38.58 20.75 -18.05
C ASP A 183 37.28 21.53 -18.29
N LEU A 184 37.02 21.96 -19.54
CA LEU A 184 35.81 22.68 -19.91
C LEU A 184 34.58 21.75 -19.92
N LEU A 185 34.73 20.52 -20.41
CA LEU A 185 33.68 19.50 -20.37
C LEU A 185 33.32 19.11 -18.94
N GLN A 186 34.32 18.93 -18.08
CA GLN A 186 34.08 18.68 -16.66
C GLN A 186 33.36 19.85 -15.98
N THR A 187 33.74 21.09 -16.31
CA THR A 187 33.06 22.29 -15.81
C THR A 187 31.60 22.34 -16.27
N PHE A 188 31.36 22.08 -17.56
CA PHE A 188 30.02 22.05 -18.14
C PHE A 188 29.15 20.92 -17.57
N GLU A 189 29.71 19.73 -17.36
CA GLU A 189 29.04 18.62 -16.67
C GLU A 189 28.60 19.02 -15.27
N HIS A 190 29.49 19.63 -14.48
CA HIS A 190 29.18 20.09 -13.14
C HIS A 190 28.05 21.12 -13.13
N GLU A 191 28.13 22.16 -13.99
CA GLU A 191 27.09 23.17 -14.13
C GLU A 191 25.74 22.55 -14.54
N MET A 192 25.75 21.60 -15.47
CA MET A 192 24.54 20.92 -15.91
C MET A 192 23.93 20.05 -14.79
N VAL A 193 24.76 19.33 -14.03
CA VAL A 193 24.31 18.55 -12.87
C VAL A 193 23.69 19.46 -11.81
N GLU A 194 24.29 20.62 -11.53
CA GLU A 194 23.72 21.61 -10.60
C GLU A 194 22.35 22.13 -11.06
N LEU A 195 22.18 22.40 -12.35
CA LEU A 195 20.89 22.80 -12.92
C LEU A 195 19.84 21.67 -12.87
N CYS A 196 20.25 20.43 -13.13
CA CYS A 196 19.38 19.26 -13.01
C CYS A 196 18.94 19.04 -11.56
N MET A 197 19.86 19.17 -10.60
CA MET A 197 19.54 19.07 -9.18
C MET A 197 18.60 20.17 -8.71
N GLN A 198 18.78 21.42 -9.18
CA GLN A 198 17.83 22.50 -8.90
C GLN A 198 16.43 22.17 -9.43
N LEU A 199 16.33 21.69 -10.67
CA LEU A 199 15.06 21.29 -11.27
C LEU A 199 14.42 20.11 -10.53
N PHE A 200 15.24 19.15 -10.09
CA PHE A 200 14.82 18.01 -9.29
C PHE A 200 14.16 18.43 -7.97
N GLU A 201 14.82 19.30 -7.20
CA GLU A 201 14.28 19.78 -5.91
C GLU A 201 12.99 20.59 -6.09
N ILE A 202 12.93 21.43 -7.13
CA ILE A 202 11.73 22.21 -7.47
C ILE A 202 10.59 21.27 -7.86
N GLY A 203 10.85 20.27 -8.72
CA GLY A 203 9.84 19.32 -9.14
C GLY A 203 9.28 18.48 -7.98
N LEU A 204 10.13 18.06 -7.03
CA LEU A 204 9.66 17.40 -5.80
C LEU A 204 8.77 18.33 -4.95
N ALA A 205 9.14 19.60 -4.82
CA ALA A 205 8.33 20.57 -4.08
C ALA A 205 6.97 20.81 -4.74
N GLU A 206 6.94 20.97 -6.06
CA GLU A 206 5.69 21.15 -6.83
C GLU A 206 4.84 19.88 -6.85
N HIS A 207 5.44 18.68 -6.89
CA HIS A 207 4.73 17.42 -6.71
C HIS A 207 3.99 17.39 -5.36
N LYS A 208 4.67 17.77 -4.27
CA LYS A 208 4.06 17.84 -2.94
C LYS A 208 2.91 18.85 -2.86
N ARG A 209 3.05 20.01 -3.53
CA ARG A 209 1.98 21.01 -3.62
C ARG A 209 0.77 20.46 -4.38
N ARG A 210 1.00 19.79 -5.52
CA ARG A 210 -0.04 19.14 -6.31
C ARG A 210 -0.75 18.06 -5.51
N GLU A 211 -0.02 17.20 -4.79
CA GLU A 211 -0.60 16.16 -3.93
C GLU A 211 -1.49 16.77 -2.84
N THR A 212 -1.03 17.85 -2.21
CA THR A 212 -1.82 18.59 -1.20
C THR A 212 -3.12 19.13 -1.79
N GLU A 213 -3.07 19.68 -3.00
CA GLU A 213 -4.25 20.22 -3.68
C GLU A 213 -5.24 19.13 -4.08
N VAL A 214 -4.77 18.01 -4.65
CA VAL A 214 -5.60 16.85 -4.99
C VAL A 214 -6.26 16.25 -3.75
N ASN A 215 -5.53 16.13 -2.64
CA ASN A 215 -6.08 15.67 -1.37
C ASN A 215 -7.15 16.61 -0.81
N SER A 216 -6.93 17.92 -0.93
CA SER A 216 -7.92 18.96 -0.58
C SER A 216 -9.20 18.82 -1.43
N PHE A 217 -9.06 18.62 -2.74
CA PHE A 217 -10.18 18.34 -3.64
C PHE A 217 -10.97 17.08 -3.23
N CYS A 218 -10.29 15.94 -3.07
CA CYS A 218 -10.92 14.67 -2.71
C CYS A 218 -11.66 14.75 -1.37
N SER A 219 -11.03 15.37 -0.37
CA SER A 219 -11.65 15.56 0.95
C SER A 219 -12.85 16.53 0.89
N GLY A 220 -12.74 17.61 0.12
CA GLY A 220 -13.83 18.56 -0.12
C GLY A 220 -15.04 17.90 -0.81
N GLN A 221 -14.79 17.12 -1.86
CA GLN A 221 -15.81 16.36 -2.58
C GLN A 221 -16.50 15.35 -1.65
N SER A 222 -15.73 14.51 -0.95
CA SER A 222 -16.26 13.50 -0.04
C SER A 222 -17.11 14.12 1.07
N LYS A 223 -16.66 15.25 1.62
CA LYS A 223 -17.41 15.99 2.64
C LYS A 223 -18.71 16.55 2.08
N ALA A 224 -18.67 17.22 0.92
CA ALA A 224 -19.86 17.80 0.30
C ALA A 224 -20.93 16.72 0.03
N VAL A 225 -20.53 15.58 -0.52
CA VAL A 225 -21.43 14.44 -0.78
C VAL A 225 -22.01 13.89 0.52
N THR A 226 -21.16 13.67 1.54
CA THR A 226 -21.61 13.11 2.83
C THR A 226 -22.60 14.05 3.53
N ASP A 227 -22.30 15.34 3.58
CA ASP A 227 -23.14 16.35 4.22
C ASP A 227 -24.53 16.43 3.54
N HIS A 228 -24.57 16.40 2.21
CA HIS A 228 -25.83 16.43 1.45
C HIS A 228 -26.61 15.12 1.58
N GLN A 229 -25.92 13.97 1.54
CA GLN A 229 -26.56 12.67 1.76
C GLN A 229 -27.19 12.56 3.15
N GLN A 230 -26.52 13.09 4.17
CA GLN A 230 -27.04 13.14 5.54
C GLN A 230 -28.31 14.00 5.62
N ARG A 231 -28.30 15.19 5.00
CA ARG A 231 -29.47 16.08 4.94
C ARG A 231 -30.66 15.42 4.21
N ALA A 232 -30.41 14.82 3.05
CA ALA A 232 -31.43 14.09 2.30
C ALA A 232 -32.04 12.95 3.14
N SER A 233 -31.20 12.16 3.81
CA SER A 233 -31.63 11.07 4.67
C SER A 233 -32.50 11.57 5.84
N GLN A 234 -32.14 12.71 6.43
CA GLN A 234 -32.93 13.33 7.49
C GLN A 234 -34.29 13.84 6.99
N MET A 235 -34.34 14.41 5.78
CA MET A 235 -35.60 14.84 5.16
C MET A 235 -36.53 13.66 4.89
N LEU A 236 -35.99 12.55 4.36
CA LEU A 236 -36.75 11.31 4.14
C LEU A 236 -37.26 10.71 5.45
N ALA A 237 -36.41 10.62 6.47
CA ALA A 237 -36.81 10.11 7.78
C ALA A 237 -37.94 10.96 8.41
N ASN A 238 -37.85 12.28 8.33
CA ASN A 238 -38.90 13.19 8.81
C ASN A 238 -40.20 13.01 8.04
N PHE A 239 -40.14 12.84 6.72
CA PHE A 239 -41.32 12.58 5.89
C PHE A 239 -41.96 11.23 6.23
N GLU A 240 -41.17 10.16 6.36
CA GLU A 240 -41.65 8.83 6.74
C GLU A 240 -42.34 8.85 8.12
N GLN A 241 -41.81 9.61 9.07
CA GLN A 241 -42.43 9.77 10.39
C GLN A 241 -43.80 10.46 10.28
N ARG A 242 -43.88 11.61 9.60
CA ARG A 242 -45.15 12.31 9.38
C ARG A 242 -46.16 11.46 8.62
N HIS A 243 -45.69 10.70 7.63
CA HIS A 243 -46.53 9.79 6.88
C HIS A 243 -47.14 8.70 7.76
N LYS A 244 -46.36 8.10 8.68
CA LYS A 244 -46.87 7.11 9.65
C LYS A 244 -47.96 7.71 10.55
N GLU A 245 -47.75 8.91 11.07
CA GLU A 245 -48.71 9.61 11.92
C GLU A 245 -50.03 9.86 11.15
N ARG A 246 -49.94 10.39 9.93
CA ARG A 246 -51.11 10.65 9.07
C ARG A 246 -51.87 9.38 8.65
N MET A 247 -51.17 8.28 8.40
CA MET A 247 -51.81 7.00 8.09
C MET A 247 -52.66 6.46 9.25
N VAL A 248 -52.24 6.72 10.49
CA VAL A 248 -53.03 6.38 11.69
C VAL A 248 -54.28 7.27 11.78
N GLU A 249 -54.15 8.57 11.48
CA GLU A 249 -55.29 9.50 11.46
C GLU A 249 -56.33 9.11 10.40
N LEU A 250 -55.89 8.75 9.18
CA LEU A 250 -56.76 8.30 8.09
C LEU A 250 -57.58 7.05 8.45
N GLN A 251 -57.04 6.13 9.25
CA GLN A 251 -57.76 4.94 9.72
C GLN A 251 -58.91 5.27 10.70
N GLN A 252 -58.86 6.44 11.33
CA GLN A 252 -59.85 6.88 12.32
C GLN A 252 -60.94 7.77 11.70
N LEU A 253 -60.73 8.28 10.49
CA LEU A 253 -61.67 9.13 9.78
C LEU A 253 -62.83 8.32 9.18
N SER A 254 -64.05 8.82 9.35
CA SER A 254 -65.29 8.23 8.80
C SER A 254 -65.98 9.11 7.75
N ASP A 255 -65.61 10.40 7.66
CA ASP A 255 -66.18 11.36 6.70
C ASP A 255 -65.43 11.35 5.36
N PRO A 256 -66.10 11.05 4.23
CA PRO A 256 -65.49 11.05 2.89
C PRO A 256 -64.87 12.38 2.45
N GLU A 257 -65.42 13.53 2.87
CA GLU A 257 -64.87 14.84 2.46
C GLU A 257 -63.60 15.18 3.25
N GLU A 258 -63.55 14.82 4.54
CA GLU A 258 -62.36 14.96 5.38
C GLU A 258 -61.21 14.05 4.88
N MET A 259 -61.55 12.85 4.40
CA MET A 259 -60.60 11.92 3.78
C MET A 259 -59.99 12.47 2.48
N LYS A 260 -60.77 13.16 1.63
CA LYS A 260 -60.26 13.83 0.42
C LYS A 260 -59.28 14.96 0.75
N VAL A 261 -59.58 15.78 1.74
CA VAL A 261 -58.70 16.89 2.16
C VAL A 261 -57.35 16.35 2.64
N ASN A 262 -57.37 15.28 3.44
CA ASN A 262 -56.14 14.64 3.94
C ASN A 262 -55.29 14.05 2.80
N ILE A 263 -55.91 13.38 1.82
CA ILE A 263 -55.23 12.88 0.61
C ILE A 263 -54.60 14.03 -0.19
N SER A 264 -55.31 15.15 -0.38
CA SER A 264 -54.77 16.33 -1.06
C SER A 264 -53.54 16.87 -0.36
N GLN A 265 -53.61 17.04 0.96
CA GLN A 265 -52.47 17.49 1.76
C GLN A 265 -51.29 16.51 1.69
N TYR A 266 -51.53 15.21 1.50
CA TYR A 266 -50.45 14.23 1.39
C TYR A 266 -49.72 14.35 0.05
N ASN A 267 -50.45 14.60 -1.03
CA ASN A 267 -49.86 14.93 -2.32
C ASN A 267 -49.05 16.23 -2.23
N ASP A 268 -49.55 17.24 -1.50
CA ASP A 268 -48.81 18.50 -1.29
C ASP A 268 -47.49 18.27 -0.52
N ASP A 269 -47.50 17.44 0.52
CA ASP A 269 -46.28 17.08 1.26
C ASP A 269 -45.27 16.32 0.40
N ILE A 270 -45.73 15.39 -0.46
CA ILE A 270 -44.86 14.69 -1.43
C ILE A 270 -44.22 15.70 -2.37
N ASN A 271 -45.01 16.61 -2.95
CA ASN A 271 -44.51 17.64 -3.84
C ASN A 271 -43.50 18.55 -3.14
N GLN A 272 -43.75 18.90 -1.88
CA GLN A 272 -42.82 19.70 -1.08
C GLN A 272 -41.51 18.96 -0.81
N LEU A 273 -41.56 17.67 -0.49
CA LEU A 273 -40.38 16.83 -0.31
C LEU A 273 -39.57 16.76 -1.60
N CYS A 274 -40.21 16.47 -2.74
CA CYS A 274 -39.55 16.44 -4.05
C CYS A 274 -38.86 17.77 -4.37
N ASN A 275 -39.55 18.90 -4.20
CA ASN A 275 -38.96 20.23 -4.42
C ASN A 275 -37.76 20.50 -3.52
N SER A 276 -37.85 20.06 -2.26
CA SER A 276 -36.76 20.25 -1.29
C SER A 276 -35.55 19.37 -1.63
N LEU A 277 -35.77 18.11 -2.06
CA LEU A 277 -34.70 17.21 -2.50
C LEU A 277 -34.04 17.70 -3.79
N MET A 278 -34.81 18.20 -4.76
CA MET A 278 -34.26 18.82 -5.98
C MET A 278 -33.43 20.07 -5.66
N SER A 279 -33.87 20.90 -4.72
CA SER A 279 -33.10 22.06 -4.26
C SER A 279 -31.77 21.62 -3.62
N LEU A 280 -31.79 20.57 -2.81
CA LEU A 280 -30.60 20.00 -2.20
C LEU A 280 -29.63 19.42 -3.24
N GLU A 281 -30.15 18.78 -4.29
CA GLU A 281 -29.36 18.28 -5.42
C GLU A 281 -28.70 19.43 -6.19
N PHE A 282 -29.44 20.50 -6.48
CA PHE A 282 -28.88 21.69 -7.13
C PHE A 282 -27.77 22.34 -6.29
N GLN A 283 -27.96 22.42 -4.97
CA GLN A 283 -26.94 22.92 -4.04
C GLN A 283 -25.67 22.05 -4.06
N LEU A 284 -25.82 20.72 -4.07
CA LEU A 284 -24.69 19.81 -4.17
C LEU A 284 -23.92 20.02 -5.48
N ILE A 285 -24.64 20.07 -6.62
CA ILE A 285 -24.02 20.29 -7.94
C ILE A 285 -23.25 21.61 -7.96
N SER A 286 -23.88 22.70 -7.52
CA SER A 286 -23.22 24.01 -7.46
C SER A 286 -21.97 23.98 -6.58
N GLN A 287 -22.02 23.33 -5.42
CA GLN A 287 -20.86 23.22 -4.54
C GLN A 287 -19.74 22.38 -5.17
N LEU A 288 -20.08 21.28 -5.86
CA LEU A 288 -19.11 20.44 -6.54
C LEU A 288 -18.44 21.18 -7.70
N GLU A 289 -19.20 21.98 -8.47
CA GLU A 289 -18.63 22.84 -9.51
C GLU A 289 -17.62 23.84 -8.97
N ASP A 290 -17.91 24.46 -7.82
CA ASP A 290 -16.99 25.40 -7.17
C ASP A 290 -15.70 24.71 -6.70
N ILE A 291 -15.82 23.49 -6.18
CA ILE A 291 -14.68 22.66 -5.77
C ILE A 291 -13.80 22.31 -6.99
N VAL A 292 -14.42 21.93 -8.12
CA VAL A 292 -13.69 21.63 -9.38
C VAL A 292 -13.00 22.88 -9.92
N LYS A 293 -13.71 24.02 -10.01
CA LYS A 293 -13.12 25.28 -10.48
C LYS A 293 -11.92 25.72 -9.66
N LYS A 294 -11.98 25.52 -8.34
CA LYS A 294 -10.87 25.83 -7.45
C LYS A 294 -9.63 24.96 -7.75
N LEU A 295 -9.84 23.66 -7.95
CA LEU A 295 -8.76 22.75 -8.36
C LEU A 295 -8.14 23.21 -9.68
N ASP A 296 -8.96 23.47 -10.70
CA ASP A 296 -8.49 23.88 -12.03
C ASP A 296 -7.66 25.17 -11.99
N SER A 297 -8.12 26.18 -11.25
CA SER A 297 -7.38 27.44 -11.06
C SER A 297 -6.03 27.18 -10.37
N ASN A 298 -6.04 26.44 -9.27
CA ASN A 298 -4.84 26.19 -8.48
C ASN A 298 -3.81 25.37 -9.27
N ILE A 299 -4.24 24.37 -10.03
CA ILE A 299 -3.35 23.57 -10.89
C ILE A 299 -2.79 24.43 -12.03
N SER A 300 -3.62 25.26 -12.66
CA SER A 300 -3.17 26.17 -13.73
C SER A 300 -2.12 27.14 -13.22
N ASP A 301 -2.31 27.72 -12.03
CA ASP A 301 -1.36 28.61 -11.39
C ASP A 301 -0.04 27.89 -11.05
N MET A 302 -0.11 26.64 -10.54
CA MET A 302 1.10 25.84 -10.27
C MET A 302 1.90 25.58 -11.55
N VAL A 303 1.24 25.16 -12.63
CA VAL A 303 1.90 24.90 -13.93
C VAL A 303 2.53 26.16 -14.52
N GLY A 304 1.82 27.30 -14.43
CA GLY A 304 2.34 28.60 -14.88
C GLY A 304 3.61 28.99 -14.13
N ASN A 305 3.56 28.99 -12.79
CA ASN A 305 4.69 29.34 -11.94
C ASN A 305 5.89 28.41 -12.14
N PHE A 306 5.65 27.10 -12.29
CA PHE A 306 6.70 26.13 -12.57
C PHE A 306 7.38 26.43 -13.91
N SER A 307 6.59 26.65 -14.97
CA SER A 307 7.10 26.94 -16.31
C SER A 307 7.98 28.21 -16.33
N GLU A 308 7.55 29.27 -15.66
CA GLU A 308 8.34 30.51 -15.52
C GLU A 308 9.65 30.27 -14.75
N THR A 309 9.59 29.50 -13.67
CA THR A 309 10.77 29.15 -12.87
C THR A 309 11.78 28.36 -13.68
N VAL A 310 11.35 27.34 -14.42
CA VAL A 310 12.23 26.51 -15.27
C VAL A 310 12.86 27.34 -16.39
N GLN A 311 12.09 28.24 -17.02
CA GLN A 311 12.62 29.17 -18.03
C GLN A 311 13.70 30.09 -17.45
N GLY A 312 13.54 30.55 -16.20
CA GLY A 312 14.54 31.35 -15.49
C GLY A 312 15.83 30.59 -15.19
N ILE A 313 15.74 29.29 -14.91
CA ILE A 313 16.90 28.41 -14.63
C ILE A 313 17.69 28.09 -15.91
N TYR A 314 17.00 27.95 -17.05
CA TYR A 314 17.62 27.65 -18.35
C TYR A 314 17.48 28.81 -19.36
N PRO A 315 18.23 29.92 -19.20
CA PRO A 315 18.16 31.07 -20.11
C PRO A 315 18.65 30.75 -21.54
N PHE A 316 19.37 29.64 -21.74
CA PHE A 316 19.88 29.19 -23.05
C PHE A 316 18.86 28.42 -23.90
N SER A 317 17.64 28.19 -23.42
CA SER A 317 16.63 27.35 -24.10
C SER A 317 15.98 27.95 -25.36
N LEU A 318 16.33 29.18 -25.75
CA LEU A 318 15.71 29.84 -26.91
C LEU A 318 16.17 29.30 -28.28
N HIS A 319 17.18 28.42 -28.38
CA HIS A 319 17.66 27.90 -29.69
C HIS A 319 17.85 26.38 -29.78
N VAL A 320 17.72 25.62 -28.69
CA VAL A 320 17.68 24.16 -28.78
C VAL A 320 16.22 23.75 -28.68
N SER A 321 15.64 23.34 -29.81
CA SER A 321 14.28 22.80 -29.85
C SER A 321 14.19 21.67 -28.83
N LEU A 322 13.44 21.89 -27.74
CA LEU A 322 13.10 20.96 -26.66
C LEU A 322 12.27 19.76 -27.13
N LYS A 323 12.49 19.27 -28.36
CA LYS A 323 11.86 18.06 -28.92
C LYS A 323 12.38 16.77 -28.27
N GLY A 324 13.42 16.85 -27.43
CA GLY A 324 13.96 15.72 -26.66
C GLY A 324 13.34 15.52 -25.27
N LEU A 325 12.60 16.50 -24.75
CA LEU A 325 11.92 16.42 -23.43
C LEU A 325 10.47 15.95 -23.57
N ASN A 326 10.24 14.94 -24.40
CA ASN A 326 8.97 14.21 -24.49
C ASN A 326 8.74 13.26 -23.28
N CYS A 327 9.32 13.54 -22.12
CA CYS A 327 9.03 12.83 -20.87
C CYS A 327 7.81 13.40 -20.12
N PHE A 328 7.17 14.46 -20.64
CA PHE A 328 6.03 15.14 -20.01
C PHE A 328 4.71 15.04 -20.81
N GLN A 329 4.52 14.01 -21.63
CA GLN A 329 3.24 13.72 -22.29
C GLN A 329 2.61 12.42 -21.79
#